data_AF-A0AAP2CP49-F1
#
_entry.id   AF-A0AAP2CP49-F1
#
_cell.length_a   1.000
_cell.length_b   1.000
_cell.length_c   1.000
_cell.angle_alpha   90.00
_cell.angle_beta   90.00
_cell.angle_gamma   90.00
#
_symmetry.space_group_name_H-M   'P 1'
#
loop_
_entity.id
_entity.type
_entity.pdbx_description
1 polymer ?
#
loop_
_entity_poly.entity_id
_entity_poly.type
_entity_poly.pdbx_seq_one_letter_code
_entity_poly.pdbx_strand_id
1 'polypeptide(L)' 'MRDTIIKIFDIMIWVLGALVAIGGLIGGIIMLAQGEVVGLAMIIGGILYAIVIMALFFISIGIYKNTKETAEHLAKLASR' A
#
# COMPACT_ATOMS: atom_id res chain seq x y z
N MET A 1 -9.85 -19.14 7.77
CA MET A 1 -8.39 -19.21 7.52
C MET A 1 -7.95 -18.23 6.45
N ARG A 2 -8.51 -18.24 5.24
CA ARG A 2 -8.12 -17.32 4.15
C ARG A 2 -8.39 -15.83 4.44
N ASP A 3 -9.54 -15.50 5.02
CA ASP A 3 -9.86 -14.11 5.36
C ASP A 3 -8.95 -13.56 6.48
N THR A 4 -8.49 -14.44 7.38
CA THR A 4 -7.48 -14.11 8.40
C THR A 4 -6.14 -13.76 7.76
N ILE A 5 -5.71 -14.53 6.77
CA ILE A 5 -4.48 -14.28 6.01
C ILE A 5 -4.57 -12.94 5.29
N ILE A 6 -5.67 -12.66 4.59
CA ILE A 6 -5.89 -11.37 3.90
C ILE A 6 -5.82 -10.21 4.88
N LYS A 7 -6.43 -10.33 6.05
CA LYS A 7 -6.37 -9.30 7.10
C LYS A 7 -4.95 -9.08 7.62
N ILE A 8 -4.16 -10.14 7.78
CA ILE A 8 -2.74 -10.02 8.18
C ILE A 8 -1.95 -9.30 7.07
N PHE A 9 -2.15 -9.67 5.80
CA PHE A 9 -1.50 -9.01 4.68
C PHE A 9 -1.85 -7.52 4.58
N ASP A 10 -3.13 -7.16 4.77
CA ASP A 10 -3.59 -5.77 4.82
C ASP A 10 -2.82 -4.95 5.89
N ILE A 11 -2.78 -5.45 7.13
CA ILE A 11 -2.02 -4.83 8.23
C ILE A 11 -0.54 -4.74 7.87
N MET A 12 0.03 -5.80 7.31
CA MET A 12 1.45 -5.85 6.97
C MET A 12 1.82 -4.82 5.88
N ILE A 13 0.95 -4.62 4.88
CA ILE A 13 1.13 -3.60 3.84
C ILE A 13 1.11 -2.20 4.46
N TRP A 14 0.17 -1.91 5.38
CA TRP A 14 0.15 -0.64 6.10
C TRP A 14 1.41 -0.40 6.91
N VAL A 15 1.89 -1.42 7.64
CA VAL A 15 3.13 -1.33 8.41
C VAL A 15 4.33 -1.07 7.51
N LEU A 16 4.45 -1.79 6.40
CA LEU A 16 5.53 -1.59 5.43
C LEU A 16 5.48 -0.20 4.79
N GLY A 17 4.29 0.25 4.38
CA GLY A 17 4.09 1.58 3.81
C GLY A 17 4.45 2.69 4.80
N ALA A 18 4.06 2.54 6.07
CA ALA A 18 4.43 3.47 7.12
C ALA A 18 5.96 3.50 7.35
N LEU A 19 6.63 2.35 7.37
CA LEU A 19 8.08 2.27 7.51
C LEU A 19 8.80 2.95 6.34
N VAL A 20 8.34 2.74 5.11
CA VAL A 20 8.91 3.38 3.91
C VAL A 20 8.69 4.89 3.95
N ALA A 21 7.49 5.35 4.32
CA ALA A 21 7.19 6.77 4.45
C ALA A 21 8.05 7.45 5.54
N ILE A 22 8.17 6.82 6.72
CA ILE A 22 9.03 7.31 7.80
C ILE A 22 10.49 7.32 7.36
N GLY A 23 10.95 6.27 6.68
CA GLY A 23 12.31 6.19 6.14
C GLY A 23 12.60 7.31 5.14
N GLY A 24 11.67 7.59 4.23
CA GLY A 24 11.77 8.70 3.28
C GLY A 24 11.79 10.06 3.97
N LEU A 25 11.00 10.24 5.03
CA LEU A 25 10.95 11.48 5.81
C LEU A 25 12.26 11.70 6.58
N ILE A 26 12.74 10.69 7.30
CA ILE A 26 14.00 10.76 8.05
C ILE A 26 15.18 10.96 7.10
N GLY A 27 15.25 10.16 6.02
CA GLY A 27 16.30 10.30 5.00
C GLY A 27 16.30 11.69 4.39
N GLY A 28 15.13 12.21 4.06
CA GLY A 28 14.98 13.56 3.52
C GLY A 28 15.40 14.67 4.49
N ILE A 29 15.08 14.55 5.78
CA ILE A 29 15.56 15.48 6.81
C ILE A 29 17.09 15.48 6.90
N ILE A 30 17.73 14.32 6.86
CA ILE A 30 19.19 14.22 6.87
C ILE A 30 19.78 14.87 5.61
N MET A 31 19.14 14.68 4.45
CA MET A 31 19.59 15.26 3.18
C MET A 31 19.38 16.78 3.08
N LEU A 32 18.49 17.38 3.89
CA LEU A 32 18.39 18.85 3.95
C LEU A 32 19.71 19.50 4.36
N ALA A 33 20.52 18.83 5.18
CA ALA A 33 21.86 19.31 5.54
C ALA A 33 22.84 19.35 4.35
N GLN A 34 22.55 18.61 3.28
CA GLN A 34 23.36 18.60 2.05
C GLN A 34 22.83 19.57 0.99
N GLY A 35 21.58 20.03 1.14
CA GLY A 35 20.96 21.01 0.25
C GLY A 35 19.44 20.96 0.31
N GLU A 36 18.81 22.12 0.35
CA GLU A 36 17.35 22.26 0.50
C GLU A 36 16.57 21.51 -0.60
N VAL A 37 16.99 21.68 -1.85
CA VAL A 37 16.34 21.04 -3.01
C VAL A 37 16.42 19.52 -2.93
N VAL A 38 17.58 18.98 -2.54
CA VAL A 38 17.82 17.53 -2.46
C VAL A 38 17.02 16.93 -1.31
N GLY A 39 17.01 17.59 -0.15
CA GLY A 39 16.21 17.15 1.00
C GLY A 39 14.72 17.16 0.70
N LEU A 40 14.18 18.25 0.15
CA LEU A 40 12.77 18.33 -0.23
C LEU A 40 12.39 17.29 -1.29
N ALA A 41 13.23 17.11 -2.31
CA ALA A 41 13.00 16.09 -3.33
C ALA A 41 12.96 14.67 -2.74
N MET A 42 13.81 14.37 -1.75
CA MET A 42 13.81 13.07 -1.08
C MET A 42 12.58 12.87 -0.19
N ILE A 43 12.12 13.90 0.53
CA ILE A 43 10.88 13.81 1.34
C ILE A 43 9.68 13.55 0.42
N ILE A 44 9.50 14.38 -0.61
CA ILE A 44 8.38 14.26 -1.54
C ILE A 44 8.46 12.93 -2.28
N GLY A 45 9.63 12.58 -2.80
CA GLY A 45 9.87 11.33 -3.52
C GLY A 45 9.64 10.10 -2.66
N GLY A 46 10.10 10.11 -1.40
CA GLY A 46 9.90 9.02 -0.45
C GLY A 46 8.43 8.80 -0.09
N ILE A 47 7.67 9.87 0.12
CA ILE A 47 6.22 9.78 0.37
C ILE A 47 5.49 9.25 -0.87
N LEU A 48 5.79 9.80 -2.06
CA LEU A 48 5.19 9.33 -3.31
C LEU A 48 5.51 7.85 -3.57
N TYR A 49 6.76 7.44 -3.31
CA TYR A 49 7.18 6.05 -3.44
C TYR A 49 6.40 5.13 -2.49
N ALA A 50 6.22 5.54 -1.22
CA ALA A 50 5.40 4.78 -0.27
C ALA A 50 3.96 4.62 -0.76
N ILE A 51 3.34 5.68 -1.29
CA ILE A 51 1.98 5.66 -1.84
C ILE A 51 1.89 4.68 -3.01
N VAL A 52 2.81 4.77 -3.97
CA VAL A 52 2.81 3.92 -5.16
C VAL A 52 2.96 2.45 -4.77
N ILE A 53 3.89 2.13 -3.88
CA ILE A 53 4.08 0.76 -3.40
C ILE A 53 2.83 0.23 -2.70
N MET A 54 2.26 1.00 -1.77
CA MET A 54 1.03 0.58 -1.08
C MET A 54 -0.11 0.35 -2.07
N ALA A 55 -0.27 1.24 -3.07
CA ALA A 55 -1.30 1.10 -4.09
C ALA A 55 -1.18 -0.23 -4.86
N LEU A 56 0.04 -0.62 -5.27
CA LEU A 56 0.27 -1.88 -5.98
C LEU A 56 -0.15 -3.10 -5.15
N PHE A 57 0.17 -3.09 -3.86
CA PHE A 57 -0.22 -4.17 -2.95
C PHE A 57 -1.74 -4.19 -2.68
N PHE A 58 -2.36 -3.03 -2.45
CA PHE A 58 -3.80 -2.94 -2.21
C PHE A 58 -4.64 -3.31 -3.44
N ILE A 59 -4.19 -2.94 -4.65
CA ILE A 59 -4.84 -3.34 -5.90
C ILE A 59 -4.93 -4.87 -5.98
N SER A 60 -3.84 -5.58 -5.64
CA SER A 60 -3.80 -7.04 -5.69
C SER A 60 -4.84 -7.68 -4.75
N ILE A 61 -4.98 -7.16 -3.54
CA ILE A 61 -6.00 -7.61 -2.57
C ILE A 61 -7.42 -7.22 -3.05
N GLY A 62 -7.58 -6.02 -3.58
CA GLY A 62 -8.86 -5.51 -4.10
C GLY A 62 -9.40 -6.34 -5.27
N ILE A 63 -8.54 -6.69 -6.23
CA ILE A 63 -8.90 -7.57 -7.35
C ILE A 63 -9.41 -8.91 -6.82
N TYR A 64 -8.66 -9.52 -5.89
CA TYR A 64 -9.06 -10.79 -5.30
C TYR A 64 -10.45 -10.73 -4.65
N LYS A 65 -10.69 -9.70 -3.82
CA LYS A 65 -11.97 -9.51 -3.13
C LYS A 65 -13.12 -9.31 -4.13
N ASN A 66 -12.93 -8.46 -5.13
CA ASN A 66 -13.95 -8.17 -6.14
C ASN A 66 -14.28 -9.41 -6.99
N THR A 67 -13.28 -10.22 -7.36
CA THR A 67 -13.51 -11.47 -8.10
C THR A 67 -14.31 -12.46 -7.26
N LYS A 68 -13.98 -12.62 -5.97
CA LYS A 68 -14.72 -13.50 -5.05
C LYS A 68 -16.18 -13.04 -4.90
N GLU A 69 -16.42 -11.77 -4.61
CA GLU A 69 -17.77 -11.22 -4.43
C GLU A 69 -18.60 -11.33 -5.72
N THR A 70 -17.99 -11.07 -6.89
CA THR A 70 -18.65 -11.24 -8.19
C THR A 70 -19.07 -12.69 -8.41
N ALA A 71 -18.21 -13.66 -8.11
CA ALA A 71 -18.54 -15.08 -8.24
C ALA A 71 -19.68 -15.50 -7.30
N GLU A 72 -19.69 -15.01 -6.06
CA GLU A 72 -20.76 -15.28 -5.10
C GLU A 72 -22.11 -14.68 -5.56
N HIS A 73 -22.10 -13.49 -6.14
CA HIS A 73 -23.30 -12.87 -6.70
C HIS A 73 -23.83 -13.61 -7.93
N LEU A 74 -22.93 -14.07 -8.82
CA LEU A 74 -23.30 -14.89 -9.96
C LEU A 74 -23.89 -16.24 -9.53
N ALA A 75 -23.31 -16.89 -8.54
CA ALA A 75 -23.84 -18.14 -8.00
C ALA A 75 -25.26 -17.97 -7.45
N LYS A 76 -25.52 -16.86 -6.74
CA LYS A 76 -26.86 -16.53 -6.22
C LYS A 76 -27.87 -16.27 -7.34
N LEU A 77 -27.46 -15.63 -8.43
CA LEU A 77 -28.31 -15.39 -9.60
C LEU A 77 -28.61 -16.69 -10.36
N ALA A 78 -27.62 -17.58 -10.50
CA ALA A 78 -27.80 -18.88 -11.15
C ALA A 78 -28.62 -19.87 -10.32
N SER A 79 -28.69 -19.68 -9.00
CA SER A 79 -29.55 -20.47 -8.10
C SER A 79 -31.00 -19.99 -8.02
N ARG A 80 -31.38 -18.95 -8.78
CA ARG A 80 -32.76 -18.51 -8.98
C ARG A 80 -33.33 -19.10 -10.25
#